data_AF-A0A822VP28-F1
#
_entry.id   AF-A0A822VP28-F1
#
_cell.length_a   1.000
_cell.length_b   1.000
_cell.length_c   1.000
_cell.angle_alpha   90.00
_cell.angle_beta   90.00
_cell.angle_gamma   90.00
#
_symmetry.space_group_name_H-M   'P 1'
#
loop_
_entity.id
_entity.type
_entity.pdbx_description
1 polymer ?
#
loop_
_entity_poly.entity_id
_entity_poly.type
_entity_poly.pdbx_seq_one_letter_code
_entity_poly.pdbx_strand_id
1 'polypeptide(L)'
;MNPSIDLLCQLTVEKKLSWKTIDKLLVNGIPYSIQFQHILPDKSFFTEINSKIFIVLYGEVRDFLSDRIKKGYYLQTLTDNTIEKIDAPEVDVVKLHTLITILNDFSNS
;
A
#
# COMPACT_ATOMS: atom_id res chain seq x y z
N MET A 1 -17.53 -3.42 -6.92
CA MET A 1 -17.37 -3.38 -5.45
C MET A 1 -15.90 -3.48 -5.12
N ASN A 2 -15.40 -2.66 -4.19
CA ASN A 2 -14.05 -2.83 -3.67
C ASN A 2 -14.04 -4.01 -2.69
N PRO A 3 -13.07 -4.94 -2.77
CA PRO A 3 -12.88 -5.96 -1.75
C PRO A 3 -12.65 -5.29 -0.39
N SER A 4 -13.18 -5.88 0.68
CA SER A 4 -12.89 -5.43 2.04
C SER A 4 -11.42 -5.64 2.38
N ILE A 5 -10.89 -4.88 3.34
CA ILE A 5 -9.54 -5.10 3.86
C ILE A 5 -9.39 -6.52 4.40
N ASP A 6 -10.40 -7.07 5.08
CA ASP A 6 -10.38 -8.45 5.57
C ASP A 6 -10.18 -9.47 4.43
N LEU A 7 -10.84 -9.24 3.28
CA LEU A 7 -10.64 -10.09 2.12
C LEU A 7 -9.22 -9.94 1.55
N LEU A 8 -8.69 -8.72 1.48
CA LEU A 8 -7.30 -8.49 1.06
C LEU A 8 -6.31 -9.18 1.99
N CYS A 9 -6.53 -9.11 3.31
CA CYS A 9 -5.73 -9.81 4.32
C CYS A 9 -5.79 -11.32 4.11
N GLN A 10 -7.00 -11.89 3.95
CA GLN A 10 -7.18 -13.32 3.73
C GLN A 10 -6.45 -13.78 2.46
N LEU A 11 -6.68 -13.12 1.32
CA LEU A 11 -6.05 -13.48 0.06
C LEU A 11 -4.52 -13.32 0.11
N THR A 12 -4.01 -12.36 0.90
CA THR A 12 -2.57 -12.19 1.13
C THR A 12 -1.99 -13.36 1.93
N VAL A 13 -2.64 -13.77 3.02
CA VAL A 13 -2.22 -14.92 3.83
C VAL A 13 -2.29 -16.23 3.04
N GLU A 14 -3.32 -16.39 2.21
CA GLU A 14 -3.49 -17.52 1.29
C GLU A 14 -2.51 -17.49 0.11
N LYS A 15 -1.61 -16.48 0.03
CA LYS A 15 -0.65 -16.27 -1.07
C LYS A 15 -1.31 -16.17 -2.45
N LYS A 16 -2.58 -15.76 -2.49
CA LYS A 16 -3.34 -15.51 -3.73
C LYS A 16 -3.06 -14.11 -4.29
N LEU A 17 -2.47 -13.22 -3.49
CA LEU A 17 -2.01 -11.90 -3.91
C LEU A 17 -0.48 -11.85 -3.90
N SER A 18 0.08 -11.31 -4.98
CA SER A 18 1.50 -10.97 -5.05
C SER A 18 1.63 -9.46 -4.92
N TRP A 19 2.29 -9.02 -3.85
CA TRP A 19 2.48 -7.61 -3.54
C TRP A 19 3.85 -7.15 -4.02
N LYS A 20 3.86 -6.16 -4.92
CA LYS A 20 5.07 -5.52 -5.42
C LYS A 20 5.27 -4.18 -4.75
N THR A 21 6.52 -3.75 -4.61
CA THR A 21 6.85 -2.42 -4.10
C THR A 21 6.43 -1.33 -5.09
N ILE A 22 6.01 -0.19 -4.58
CA ILE A 22 5.30 0.83 -5.38
C ILE A 22 6.17 1.59 -6.39
N ASP A 23 7.49 1.51 -6.25
CA ASP A 23 8.44 1.97 -7.27
C ASP A 23 8.24 1.26 -8.62
N LYS A 24 7.66 0.05 -8.62
CA LYS A 24 7.35 -0.73 -9.82
C LYS A 24 5.99 -0.42 -10.42
N LEU A 25 5.17 0.39 -9.76
CA LEU A 25 3.87 0.81 -10.29
C LEU A 25 4.07 2.02 -11.20
N LEU A 26 3.72 1.89 -12.47
CA LEU A 26 3.74 3.00 -13.43
C LEU A 26 2.33 3.57 -13.61
N VAL A 27 2.17 4.88 -13.40
CA VAL A 27 0.95 5.62 -13.72
C VAL A 27 1.30 6.64 -14.79
N ASN A 28 0.65 6.54 -15.95
CA ASN A 28 0.97 7.36 -17.13
C ASN A 28 2.46 7.32 -17.51
N GLY A 29 3.11 6.16 -17.37
CA GLY A 29 4.52 5.97 -17.71
C GLY A 29 5.53 6.47 -16.66
N ILE A 30 5.07 7.02 -15.54
CA ILE A 30 5.92 7.53 -14.46
C ILE A 30 5.77 6.65 -13.22
N PRO A 31 6.87 6.29 -12.53
CA PRO A 31 6.79 5.61 -11.24
C PRO A 31 5.92 6.36 -10.24
N TYR A 32 4.91 5.69 -9.71
CA TYR A 32 3.90 6.30 -8.84
C TYR A 32 4.52 6.82 -7.53
N SER A 33 5.59 6.17 -7.06
CA SER A 33 6.37 6.58 -5.89
C SER A 33 6.89 8.03 -5.96
N ILE A 34 7.18 8.55 -7.14
CA ILE A 34 7.77 9.89 -7.34
C ILE A 34 6.78 11.00 -6.94
N GLN A 35 5.48 10.71 -6.90
CA GLN A 35 4.45 11.69 -6.55
C GLN A 35 4.44 12.07 -5.06
N PHE A 36 5.26 11.39 -4.25
CA PHE A 36 5.23 11.53 -2.80
C PHE A 36 6.60 11.86 -2.22
N GLN A 37 6.66 12.88 -1.35
CA GLN A 37 7.88 13.22 -0.62
C GLN A 37 8.03 12.47 0.71
N HIS A 38 6.91 12.00 1.28
CA HIS A 38 6.86 11.43 2.63
C HIS A 38 6.50 9.93 2.65
N ILE A 39 6.23 9.35 1.48
CA ILE A 39 5.96 7.90 1.34
C ILE A 39 7.28 7.17 1.16
N LEU A 40 7.43 6.04 1.84
CA LEU A 40 8.59 5.16 1.72
C LEU A 40 8.29 4.10 0.65
N PRO A 41 8.93 4.13 -0.54
CA PRO A 41 8.55 3.27 -1.67
C PRO A 41 8.80 1.78 -1.43
N ASP A 42 9.86 1.44 -0.70
CA ASP A 42 10.26 0.08 -0.32
C ASP A 42 9.31 -0.56 0.70
N LYS A 43 8.57 0.28 1.43
CA LYS A 43 7.56 -0.12 2.43
C LYS A 43 6.13 0.12 1.96
N SER A 44 5.94 0.47 0.69
CA SER A 44 4.63 0.71 0.11
C SER A 44 4.41 -0.29 -1.01
N PHE A 45 3.20 -0.83 -1.09
CA PHE A 45 2.93 -2.01 -1.90
C PHE A 45 1.74 -1.81 -2.82
N PHE A 46 1.70 -2.57 -3.89
CA PHE A 46 0.53 -2.70 -4.73
C PHE A 46 0.33 -4.14 -5.21
N THR A 47 -0.91 -4.46 -5.53
CA THR A 47 -1.29 -5.72 -6.20
C THR A 47 -2.45 -5.46 -7.15
N GLU A 48 -2.73 -6.42 -8.02
CA GLU A 48 -3.80 -6.32 -9.02
C GLU A 48 -4.82 -7.44 -8.82
N ILE A 49 -6.10 -7.08 -8.80
CA ILE A 49 -7.23 -8.00 -8.71
C ILE A 49 -8.28 -7.55 -9.73
N ASN A 50 -8.62 -8.41 -10.70
CA ASN A 50 -9.66 -8.14 -11.70
C ASN A 50 -9.52 -6.77 -12.39
N SER A 51 -8.32 -6.46 -12.92
CA SER A 51 -7.98 -5.19 -13.57
C SER A 51 -8.07 -3.95 -12.67
N LYS A 52 -8.17 -4.14 -11.35
CA LYS A 52 -8.14 -3.09 -10.35
C LYS A 52 -6.88 -3.22 -9.52
N ILE A 53 -6.09 -2.15 -9.45
CA ILE A 53 -4.87 -2.12 -8.67
C ILE A 53 -5.19 -1.59 -7.28
N PHE A 54 -4.79 -2.33 -6.25
CA PHE A 54 -4.88 -1.94 -4.85
C PHE A 54 -3.52 -1.47 -4.38
N ILE A 55 -3.49 -0.34 -3.70
CA ILE A 55 -2.26 0.35 -3.31
C ILE A 55 -2.30 0.59 -1.79
N VAL A 56 -1.31 0.07 -1.09
CA VAL A 56 -1.11 0.26 0.35
C VAL A 56 0.13 1.13 0.55
N LEU A 57 -0.06 2.36 0.99
CA LEU A 57 1.01 3.32 1.20
C LEU A 57 1.41 3.40 2.66
N TYR A 58 2.72 3.49 2.89
CA TYR A 58 3.30 3.83 4.18
C TYR A 58 4.14 5.09 4.07
N GLY A 59 3.92 6.04 4.98
CA GLY A 59 4.70 7.26 5.04
C GLY A 59 5.10 7.67 6.44
N GLU A 60 6.14 8.49 6.51
CA GLU A 60 6.69 9.06 7.72
C GLU A 60 6.90 10.57 7.52
N VAL A 61 6.45 11.38 8.47
CA VAL A 61 6.68 12.83 8.50
C VAL A 61 7.28 13.20 9.84
N ARG A 62 8.38 13.95 9.83
CA ARG A 62 8.94 14.52 11.06
C ARG A 62 8.06 15.68 11.52
N ASP A 63 7.49 15.55 12.70
CA ASP A 63 6.82 16.63 13.40
C ASP A 63 7.88 17.46 14.15
N PHE A 64 8.17 18.64 13.62
CA PHE A 64 9.17 19.54 14.18
C PHE A 64 8.75 20.18 15.51
N LEU A 65 7.45 20.18 15.85
CA LEU A 65 6.95 20.75 17.10
C LEU A 65 7.07 19.76 18.26
N SER A 66 6.91 18.46 17.99
CA SER A 66 6.93 17.41 19.00
C SER A 66 8.21 16.57 19.01
N ASP A 67 9.14 16.85 18.08
CA ASP A 67 10.34 16.04 17.77
C ASP A 67 10.04 14.53 17.67
N ARG A 68 8.92 14.20 17.01
CA ARG A 68 8.47 12.83 16.79
C ARG A 68 8.25 12.55 15.31
N ILE A 69 8.34 11.28 14.93
CA ILE A 69 7.96 10.83 13.59
C ILE A 69 6.49 10.44 13.63
N LYS A 70 5.66 11.15 12.86
CA LYS A 70 4.28 10.78 12.60
C LYS A 70 4.25 9.78 11.44
N LYS A 71 3.70 8.60 11.70
CA LYS A 71 3.47 7.56 10.70
C LYS A 71 2.09 7.72 10.09
N GLY A 72 1.92 7.34 8.84
CA GLY A 72 0.62 7.32 8.16
C GLY A 72 0.50 6.13 7.23
N TYR A 73 -0.70 5.52 7.24
CA TYR A 73 -1.06 4.38 6.42
C TYR A 73 -2.27 4.73 5.55
N TYR A 74 -2.19 4.43 4.26
CA TYR A 74 -3.23 4.80 3.31
C TYR A 74 -3.56 3.63 2.38
N LEU A 75 -4.84 3.52 2.04
CA LEU A 75 -5.34 2.56 1.06
C LEU A 75 -5.95 3.31 -0.11
N GLN A 76 -5.56 2.93 -1.32
CA GLN A 76 -6.05 3.52 -2.55
C GLN A 76 -6.31 2.44 -3.60
N THR A 77 -7.08 2.80 -4.61
CA THR A 77 -7.22 2.01 -5.81
C THR A 77 -6.90 2.80 -7.05
N LEU A 78 -6.35 2.10 -8.05
CA LEU A 78 -6.13 2.60 -9.39
C LEU A 78 -7.03 1.82 -10.36
N THR A 79 -7.85 2.53 -11.11
CA THR A 79 -8.71 1.98 -12.19
C THR A 79 -8.76 3.01 -13.31
N ASP A 80 -8.47 2.60 -14.55
CA ASP A 80 -8.47 3.49 -15.73
C ASP A 80 -7.71 4.82 -15.49
N ASN A 81 -6.48 4.72 -14.97
CA ASN A 81 -5.61 5.85 -14.61
C ASN A 81 -6.17 6.80 -13.53
N THR A 82 -7.28 6.44 -12.89
CA THR A 82 -7.89 7.21 -11.82
C THR A 82 -7.50 6.62 -10.48
N ILE A 83 -6.92 7.45 -9.60
CA ILE A 83 -6.60 7.10 -8.22
C ILE A 83 -7.75 7.52 -7.31
N GLU A 84 -8.26 6.58 -6.54
CA GLU A 84 -9.30 6.80 -5.54
C GLU A 84 -8.79 6.38 -4.16
N LYS A 85 -8.96 7.24 -3.16
CA LYS A 85 -8.71 6.86 -1.77
C LYS A 85 -9.84 5.96 -1.29
N ILE A 86 -9.50 4.84 -0.66
CA ILE A 86 -10.46 4.03 0.07
C ILE A 86 -10.53 4.57 1.49
N ASP A 87 -11.74 4.95 1.91
CA ASP A 87 -12.00 5.27 3.31
C ASP A 87 -12.04 3.97 4.11
N ALA A 88 -11.11 3.85 5.06
CA ALA A 88 -10.97 2.68 5.91
C ALA A 88 -10.33 3.09 7.24
N PRO A 89 -10.66 2.42 8.35
CA PRO A 89 -9.98 2.63 9.61
C PRO A 89 -8.47 2.39 9.45
N GLU A 90 -7.65 3.34 9.92
CA GLU A 90 -6.18 3.24 9.81
C GLU A 90 -5.66 1.93 10.41
N VAL A 91 -6.24 1.47 11.51
CA VAL A 91 -5.89 0.21 12.18
C VAL A 91 -6.00 -1.00 11.24
N ASP A 92 -6.94 -1.01 10.30
CA ASP A 92 -7.11 -2.11 9.37
C ASP A 92 -6.11 -2.03 8.22
N VAL A 93 -5.78 -0.81 7.76
CA VAL A 93 -4.70 -0.60 6.79
C VAL A 93 -3.35 -1.02 7.38
N VAL A 94 -3.10 -0.72 8.67
CA VAL A 94 -1.91 -1.15 9.41
C VAL A 94 -1.80 -2.68 9.45
N LYS A 95 -2.92 -3.38 9.75
CA LYS A 95 -2.95 -4.86 9.74
C LYS A 95 -2.57 -5.41 8.37
N LEU A 96 -3.19 -4.92 7.30
CA LEU A 96 -2.91 -5.36 5.94
C LEU A 96 -1.45 -5.09 5.58
N HIS A 97 -0.96 -3.87 5.83
CA HIS A 97 0.44 -3.50 5.58
C HIS A 97 1.42 -4.44 6.28
N THR A 98 1.18 -4.70 7.57
CA THR A 98 2.03 -5.59 8.38
C THR A 98 2.07 -7.01 7.82
N LEU A 99 0.92 -7.55 7.43
CA LEU A 99 0.85 -8.88 6.80
C LEU A 99 1.66 -8.94 5.50
N ILE A 100 1.53 -7.91 4.65
CA ILE A 100 2.27 -7.82 3.39
C ILE A 100 3.77 -7.81 3.65
N THR A 101 4.25 -6.94 4.56
CA THR A 101 5.68 -6.82 4.89
C THR A 101 6.24 -8.14 5.38
N ILE A 102 5.61 -8.77 6.37
CA ILE A 102 6.09 -10.04 6.94
C ILE A 102 6.21 -11.11 5.86
N LEU A 103 5.18 -11.26 5.02
CA LEU A 103 5.16 -12.32 4.00
C LEU A 103 6.09 -12.06 2.81
N ASN A 104 6.32 -10.80 2.45
CA ASN A 104 7.29 -10.44 1.43
C ASN A 104 8.74 -10.67 1.90
N ASP A 105 9.06 -10.37 3.16
CA ASP A 105 10.39 -10.62 3.70
C ASP A 105 10.70 -12.13 3.73
N PHE A 106 9.74 -12.96 4.11
CA PHE A 106 9.88 -14.41 4.06
C PHE A 106 10.01 -14.98 2.64
N SER A 107 9.48 -14.30 1.63
CA SER A 107 9.54 -14.78 0.24
C SER A 107 10.87 -14.42 -0.45
N ASN A 108 11.62 -13.47 0.11
CA ASN A 108 12.94 -13.05 -0.39
C ASN A 108 14.11 -13.64 0.43
N SER A 109 13.82 -14.53 1.40
CA SER A 109 14.77 -15.26 2.25
C SER A 109 14.98 -16.69 1.73
#